data_AF-A0A7J0CJX7-F1
#
_entry.id   AF-A0A7J0CJX7-F1
#
_cell.length_a   1.000
_cell.length_b   1.000
_cell.length_c   1.000
_cell.angle_alpha   90.00
_cell.angle_beta   90.00
_cell.angle_gamma   90.00
#
_symmetry.space_group_name_H-M   'P 1'
#
loop_
_entity.id
_entity.type
_entity.pdbx_description
1 polymer ?
#
loop_
_entity_poly.entity_id
_entity_poly.type
_entity_poly.pdbx_seq_one_letter_code
_entity_poly.pdbx_strand_id
1 'polypeptide(L)'
;MTTSLAGHQLYVTPRPGRGDQFVVAPLLPAGTEHAHTNDVPAPRGIAVPADPVKAAALIRRRLLFNFRLAAMKAQSNTSSGPGIPVAITLDPNGRPDVLVANARGLYELLGREGFLLDPATGRCRLPESVREPSEVGWRTNRAVRKLERLGFSVTTQLADGRTFRYSVQGHAATAEGPVTGYAHTPRRSR
;
A
#
# COMPACT_ATOMS: atom_id res chain seq x y z
N MET A 1 2.21 -15.44 9.79
CA MET A 1 1.74 -14.71 8.60
C MET A 1 2.91 -14.53 7.65
N THR A 2 2.71 -14.62 6.34
CA THR A 2 3.76 -14.40 5.33
C THR A 2 3.30 -13.41 4.27
N THR A 3 4.22 -12.56 3.80
CA THR A 3 3.93 -11.46 2.86
C THR A 3 4.86 -11.57 1.65
N SER A 4 4.30 -11.54 0.45
CA SER A 4 5.08 -11.49 -0.80
C SER A 4 5.43 -10.06 -1.19
N LEU A 5 6.39 -9.88 -2.11
CA LEU A 5 6.74 -8.58 -2.69
C LEU A 5 5.60 -7.92 -3.47
N ALA A 6 4.58 -8.69 -3.87
CA ALA A 6 3.39 -8.15 -4.52
C ALA A 6 2.29 -7.76 -3.50
N GLY A 7 2.60 -7.78 -2.20
CA GLY A 7 1.65 -7.49 -1.10
C GLY A 7 0.59 -8.57 -0.87
N HIS A 8 0.72 -9.74 -1.51
CA HIS A 8 -0.10 -10.91 -1.17
C HIS A 8 0.29 -11.45 0.20
N GLN A 9 -0.71 -11.71 1.03
CA GLN A 9 -0.53 -12.15 2.40
C GLN A 9 -1.27 -13.45 2.68
N LEU A 10 -0.61 -14.36 3.40
CA LEU A 10 -1.18 -15.63 3.84
C LEU A 10 -1.21 -15.70 5.37
N TYR A 11 -2.38 -16.02 5.90
CA TYR A 11 -2.55 -16.42 7.28
C TYR A 11 -2.32 -17.92 7.40
N VAL A 12 -1.51 -18.33 8.39
CA VAL A 12 -1.14 -19.73 8.64
C VAL A 12 -1.34 -20.00 10.12
N THR A 13 -2.10 -21.05 10.44
CA THR A 13 -2.36 -21.46 11.82
C THR A 13 -2.41 -22.99 11.91
N PRO A 14 -1.99 -23.62 13.03
CA PRO A 14 -2.19 -25.05 13.24
C PRO A 14 -3.66 -25.43 13.09
N ARG A 15 -3.94 -26.59 12.50
CA ARG A 15 -5.31 -27.07 12.35
C ARG A 15 -5.79 -27.66 13.68
N PRO A 16 -6.92 -27.18 14.26
CA PRO A 16 -7.47 -27.76 15.47
C PRO A 16 -7.72 -29.27 15.32
N GLY A 17 -7.26 -30.06 16.29
CA GLY A 17 -7.42 -31.52 16.29
C GLY A 17 -6.57 -32.28 15.27
N ARG A 18 -5.64 -31.62 14.55
CA ARG A 18 -4.73 -32.24 13.56
C ARG A 18 -3.33 -31.63 13.72
N GLY A 19 -2.55 -32.17 14.67
CA GLY A 19 -1.24 -31.61 15.07
C GLY A 19 -0.16 -31.61 13.99
N ASP A 20 -0.38 -32.33 12.89
CA ASP A 20 0.53 -32.45 11.74
C ASP A 20 0.06 -31.62 10.52
N GLN A 21 -0.92 -30.73 10.71
CA GLN A 21 -1.50 -29.93 9.62
C GLN A 21 -1.63 -28.46 9.99
N PHE A 22 -1.56 -27.62 8.96
CA PHE A 22 -1.81 -26.20 9.03
C PHE A 22 -2.98 -25.82 8.15
N VAL A 23 -3.76 -24.82 8.57
CA VAL A 23 -4.72 -24.13 7.72
C VAL A 23 -4.03 -22.88 7.17
N VAL A 24 -4.10 -22.73 5.85
CA VAL A 24 -3.56 -21.58 5.12
C VAL A 24 -4.72 -20.86 4.45
N ALA A 25 -4.90 -19.58 4.75
CA ALA A 25 -5.94 -18.74 4.16
C ALA A 25 -5.35 -17.47 3.56
N PRO A 26 -5.87 -17.00 2.42
CA PRO A 26 -5.48 -15.71 1.87
C PRO A 26 -6.07 -14.58 2.72
N LEU A 27 -5.27 -13.55 2.98
CA LEU A 27 -5.77 -12.30 3.54
C LEU A 27 -6.12 -11.32 2.41
N LEU A 28 -6.80 -10.23 2.76
CA LEU A 28 -7.02 -9.14 1.82
C LEU A 28 -5.68 -8.66 1.24
N PRO A 29 -5.59 -8.45 -0.08
CA PRO A 29 -4.41 -7.84 -0.68
C PRO A 29 -4.10 -6.49 -0.02
N ALA A 30 -2.81 -6.18 0.14
CA ALA A 30 -2.40 -4.89 0.68
C ALA A 30 -3.02 -3.72 -0.11
N GLY A 31 -3.46 -2.70 0.63
CA GLY A 31 -4.12 -1.51 0.09
C GLY A 31 -5.57 -1.74 -0.39
N THR A 32 -6.15 -2.92 -0.17
CA THR A 32 -7.56 -3.18 -0.49
C THR A 32 -8.42 -3.27 0.78
N GLU A 33 -9.66 -2.85 0.68
CA GLU A 33 -10.68 -2.97 1.72
C GLU A 33 -11.71 -4.01 1.31
N HIS A 34 -12.53 -4.45 2.27
CA HIS A 34 -13.56 -5.45 2.01
C HIS A 34 -14.51 -5.03 0.88
N ALA A 35 -14.84 -3.73 0.79
CA ALA A 35 -15.69 -3.17 -0.27
C ALA A 35 -15.13 -3.43 -1.69
N HIS A 36 -13.80 -3.49 -1.84
CA HIS A 36 -13.14 -3.78 -3.12
C HIS A 36 -13.24 -5.26 -3.53
N THR A 37 -13.75 -6.12 -2.64
CA THR A 37 -13.89 -7.58 -2.88
C THR A 37 -15.32 -8.03 -3.12
N ASN A 38 -16.30 -7.12 -3.11
CA ASN A 38 -17.73 -7.47 -3.18
C ASN A 38 -18.12 -8.28 -4.43
N ASP A 39 -17.46 -8.03 -5.57
CA ASP A 39 -17.68 -8.72 -6.85
C ASP A 39 -16.59 -9.78 -7.16
N VAL A 40 -15.74 -10.09 -6.17
CA VAL A 40 -14.58 -10.98 -6.34
C VAL A 40 -14.82 -12.30 -5.61
N PRO A 41 -14.82 -13.44 -6.32
CA PRO A 41 -14.91 -14.75 -5.68
C PRO A 41 -13.77 -14.96 -4.69
N ALA A 42 -14.09 -15.06 -3.39
CA ALA A 42 -13.11 -15.21 -2.33
C ALA A 42 -12.39 -16.58 -2.45
N PRO A 43 -11.05 -16.62 -2.55
CA PRO A 43 -10.33 -17.88 -2.58
C PRO A 43 -10.43 -18.58 -1.22
N ARG A 44 -10.73 -19.88 -1.24
CA ARG A 44 -10.88 -20.68 -0.02
C ARG A 44 -9.53 -20.97 0.61
N GLY A 45 -9.50 -20.98 1.94
CA GLY A 45 -8.37 -21.54 2.68
C GLY A 45 -8.23 -23.04 2.44
N ILE A 46 -7.00 -23.54 2.55
CA ILE A 46 -6.66 -24.95 2.36
C ILE A 46 -5.96 -25.50 3.60
N ALA A 47 -6.17 -26.78 3.90
CA ALA A 47 -5.34 -27.51 4.83
C ALA A 47 -4.10 -28.06 4.11
N VAL A 48 -2.94 -27.96 4.74
CA VAL A 48 -1.66 -28.46 4.24
C VAL A 48 -0.96 -29.28 5.33
N PRO A 49 -0.13 -30.28 4.98
CA PRO A 49 0.66 -31.01 5.95
C PRO A 49 1.78 -30.14 6.54
N ALA A 50 2.35 -30.56 7.67
CA ALA A 50 3.49 -29.91 8.30
C ALA A 50 4.80 -30.03 7.51
N ASP A 51 4.89 -30.99 6.58
CA ASP A 51 6.00 -31.11 5.64
C ASP A 51 6.06 -29.85 4.74
N PRO A 52 7.12 -29.02 4.84
CA PRO A 52 7.19 -27.73 4.16
C PRO A 52 7.24 -27.87 2.63
N VAL A 53 7.83 -28.95 2.10
CA VAL A 53 7.95 -29.17 0.65
C VAL A 53 6.57 -29.50 0.08
N LYS A 54 5.83 -30.40 0.74
CA LYS A 54 4.46 -30.75 0.34
C LYS A 54 3.51 -29.58 0.53
N ALA A 55 3.65 -28.83 1.63
CA ALA A 55 2.85 -27.64 1.88
C ALA A 55 3.05 -26.58 0.79
N ALA A 56 4.30 -26.25 0.46
CA ALA A 56 4.61 -25.28 -0.59
C ALA A 56 4.05 -25.70 -1.96
N ALA A 57 4.16 -26.99 -2.30
CA ALA A 57 3.60 -27.52 -3.54
C ALA A 57 2.06 -27.40 -3.59
N LEU A 58 1.37 -27.70 -2.49
CA LEU A 58 -0.09 -27.56 -2.40
C LEU A 58 -0.55 -26.11 -2.45
N ILE A 59 0.11 -25.21 -1.70
CA ILE A 59 -0.14 -23.77 -1.72
C ILE A 59 -0.01 -23.22 -3.14
N ARG A 60 1.09 -23.58 -3.84
CA ARG A 60 1.32 -23.11 -5.20
C ARG A 60 0.26 -23.58 -6.18
N ARG A 61 -0.15 -24.85 -6.10
CA ARG A 61 -1.09 -25.46 -7.05
C ARG A 61 -2.55 -25.09 -6.79
N ARG A 62 -2.96 -24.96 -5.53
CA ARG A 62 -4.39 -24.84 -5.15
C ARG A 62 -4.80 -23.46 -4.68
N LEU A 63 -3.87 -22.67 -4.14
CA LEU A 63 -4.19 -21.38 -3.52
C LEU A 63 -3.65 -20.19 -4.30
N LEU A 64 -2.35 -20.20 -4.64
CA LEU A 64 -1.68 -18.99 -5.16
C LEU A 64 -2.26 -18.48 -6.48
N PHE A 65 -2.67 -19.36 -7.39
CA PHE A 65 -3.23 -18.94 -8.67
C PHE A 65 -4.54 -18.17 -8.48
N ASN A 66 -5.51 -18.78 -7.78
CA ASN A 66 -6.81 -18.15 -7.50
C ASN A 66 -6.65 -16.89 -6.65
N PHE A 67 -5.74 -16.90 -5.68
CA PHE A 67 -5.47 -15.73 -4.86
C PHE A 67 -4.93 -14.56 -5.69
N ARG A 68 -3.99 -14.80 -6.60
CA ARG A 68 -3.44 -13.75 -7.49
C ARG A 68 -4.51 -13.15 -8.39
N LEU A 69 -5.39 -13.98 -8.96
CA LEU A 69 -6.50 -13.49 -9.80
C LEU A 69 -7.49 -12.63 -9.00
N ALA A 70 -7.92 -13.12 -7.83
CA ALA A 70 -8.80 -12.38 -6.94
C ALA A 70 -8.16 -11.06 -6.48
N ALA A 71 -6.86 -11.10 -6.15
CA ALA A 71 -6.12 -9.92 -5.75
C ALA A 71 -6.05 -8.88 -6.87
N MET A 72 -5.69 -9.27 -8.11
CA MET A 72 -5.66 -8.35 -9.25
C MET A 72 -7.00 -7.65 -9.47
N LYS A 73 -8.11 -8.39 -9.36
CA LYS A 73 -9.45 -7.82 -9.52
C LYS A 73 -9.80 -6.86 -8.38
N ALA A 74 -9.56 -7.25 -7.12
CA ALA A 74 -9.79 -6.37 -5.97
C ALA A 74 -8.95 -5.09 -6.05
N GLN A 75 -7.69 -5.22 -6.48
CA GLN A 75 -6.80 -4.08 -6.72
C GLN A 75 -7.31 -3.17 -7.84
N SER A 76 -7.86 -3.72 -8.93
CA SER A 76 -8.46 -2.92 -10.00
C SER A 76 -9.68 -2.12 -9.54
N ASN A 77 -10.47 -2.65 -8.60
CA ASN A 77 -11.64 -1.98 -8.05
C ASN A 77 -11.29 -0.76 -7.18
N THR A 78 -10.02 -0.57 -6.81
CA THR A 78 -9.57 0.61 -6.03
C THR A 78 -9.38 1.87 -6.89
N SER A 79 -9.37 1.72 -8.22
CA SER A 79 -9.08 2.82 -9.15
C SER A 79 -10.37 3.49 -9.61
N SER A 80 -10.69 4.67 -9.06
CA SER A 80 -11.89 5.44 -9.42
C SER A 80 -11.63 6.65 -10.36
N GLY A 81 -10.50 6.71 -11.08
CA GLY A 81 -10.15 7.86 -11.94
C GLY A 81 -8.89 7.66 -12.80
N PRO A 82 -8.42 8.71 -13.53
CA PRO A 82 -7.21 8.63 -14.34
C PRO A 82 -5.95 8.50 -13.46
N GLY A 83 -5.15 7.47 -13.72
CA GLY A 83 -3.98 7.11 -12.93
C GLY A 83 -4.36 6.34 -11.66
N ILE A 84 -3.53 5.38 -11.27
CA ILE A 84 -3.78 4.58 -10.07
C ILE A 84 -3.34 5.43 -8.86
N PRO A 85 -4.22 5.74 -7.90
CA PRO A 85 -3.89 6.62 -6.79
C PRO A 85 -2.90 5.97 -5.82
N VAL A 86 -1.95 6.76 -5.34
CA VAL A 86 -1.01 6.44 -4.25
C VAL A 86 -1.11 7.54 -3.22
N ALA A 87 -1.48 7.21 -1.99
CA ALA A 87 -1.50 8.16 -0.88
C ALA A 87 -0.26 7.96 0.00
N ILE A 88 0.46 9.04 0.27
CA ILE A 88 1.60 9.07 1.19
C ILE A 88 1.23 10.01 2.33
N THR A 89 1.21 9.49 3.55
CA THR A 89 1.06 10.30 4.76
C THR A 89 2.40 10.38 5.46
N LEU A 90 2.92 11.58 5.69
CA LEU A 90 4.15 11.79 6.45
C LEU A 90 3.79 11.91 7.93
N ASP A 91 4.44 11.11 8.77
CA ASP A 91 4.32 11.26 10.23
C ASP A 91 4.97 12.58 10.71
N PRO A 92 4.83 12.95 12.01
CA PRO A 92 5.47 14.15 12.54
C PRO A 92 7.00 14.19 12.41
N ASN A 93 7.65 13.04 12.21
CA ASN A 93 9.08 12.91 11.97
C ASN A 93 9.43 12.93 10.47
N GLY A 94 8.45 13.20 9.59
CA GLY A 94 8.61 13.22 8.14
C GLY A 94 8.75 11.83 7.51
N ARG A 95 8.46 10.75 8.24
CA ARG A 95 8.55 9.38 7.72
C ARG A 95 7.31 9.03 6.90
N PRO A 96 7.47 8.37 5.75
CA PRO A 96 6.35 8.05 4.88
C PRO A 96 5.58 6.82 5.37
N ASP A 97 4.25 6.96 5.38
CA ASP A 97 3.26 5.89 5.51
C ASP A 97 2.46 5.82 4.21
N VAL A 98 2.72 4.81 3.40
CA VAL A 98 2.35 4.77 1.98
C VAL A 98 1.25 3.74 1.75
N LEU A 99 0.08 4.18 1.29
CA LEU A 99 -1.03 3.31 0.91
C LEU A 99 -1.04 3.09 -0.60
N VAL A 100 -0.81 1.85 -1.02
CA VAL A 100 -0.79 1.45 -2.44
C VAL A 100 -1.57 0.17 -2.62
N ALA A 101 -2.64 0.25 -3.41
CA ALA A 101 -3.52 -0.86 -3.70
C ALA A 101 -3.14 -1.62 -4.98
N ASN A 102 -1.95 -1.40 -5.54
CA ASN A 102 -1.54 -1.99 -6.81
C ASN A 102 -0.28 -2.84 -6.68
N ALA A 103 -0.31 -4.06 -7.21
CA ALA A 103 0.82 -5.00 -7.14
C ALA A 103 2.13 -4.44 -7.72
N ARG A 104 2.09 -3.64 -8.80
CA ARG A 104 3.29 -3.03 -9.39
C ARG A 104 3.87 -1.94 -8.49
N GLY A 105 3.02 -1.11 -7.91
CA GLY A 105 3.46 -0.09 -6.96
C GLY A 105 4.03 -0.71 -5.68
N LEU A 106 3.39 -1.77 -5.16
CA LEU A 106 3.90 -2.55 -4.03
C LEU A 106 5.24 -3.21 -4.35
N TYR A 107 5.41 -3.79 -5.53
CA TYR A 107 6.68 -4.39 -5.94
C TYR A 107 7.83 -3.37 -5.96
N GLU A 108 7.59 -2.15 -6.43
CA GLU A 108 8.60 -1.09 -6.41
C GLU A 108 8.96 -0.67 -4.98
N LEU A 109 7.96 -0.46 -4.13
CA LEU A 109 8.20 -0.08 -2.73
C LEU A 109 8.95 -1.16 -1.96
N LEU A 110 8.47 -2.41 -2.01
CA LEU A 110 9.00 -3.51 -1.20
C LEU A 110 10.29 -4.10 -1.80
N GLY A 111 10.32 -4.29 -3.12
CA GLY A 111 11.42 -5.00 -3.79
C GLY A 111 12.59 -4.11 -4.21
N ARG A 112 12.38 -2.80 -4.41
CA ARG A 112 13.39 -1.91 -4.98
C ARG A 112 13.75 -0.73 -4.11
N GLU A 113 12.78 -0.16 -3.41
CA GLU A 113 12.99 1.02 -2.56
C GLU A 113 13.15 0.65 -1.06
N GLY A 114 12.99 -0.64 -0.72
CA GLY A 114 13.29 -1.17 0.61
C GLY A 114 12.29 -0.79 1.70
N PHE A 115 11.05 -0.48 1.31
CA PHE A 115 9.94 -0.29 2.24
C PHE A 115 9.51 -1.64 2.82
N LEU A 116 8.90 -1.60 4.00
CA LEU A 116 8.29 -2.73 4.67
C LEU A 116 6.77 -2.57 4.63
N LEU A 117 6.07 -3.67 4.37
CA LEU A 117 4.60 -3.70 4.40
C LEU A 117 4.14 -4.02 5.82
N ASP A 118 3.40 -3.11 6.45
CA ASP A 118 2.68 -3.38 7.68
C ASP A 118 1.52 -4.36 7.38
N PRO A 119 1.58 -5.58 7.94
CA PRO A 119 0.55 -6.58 7.71
C PRO A 119 -0.83 -6.21 8.25
N ALA A 120 -0.91 -5.41 9.31
CA ALA A 120 -2.16 -5.07 9.96
C ALA A 120 -2.90 -3.95 9.21
N THR A 121 -2.17 -2.99 8.66
CA THR A 121 -2.75 -1.80 8.02
C THR A 121 -2.67 -1.82 6.50
N GLY A 122 -1.86 -2.70 5.92
CA GLY A 122 -1.61 -2.74 4.48
C GLY A 122 -0.77 -1.56 3.97
N ARG A 123 -0.18 -0.75 4.86
CA ARG A 123 0.63 0.42 4.51
C ARG A 123 2.12 0.09 4.44
N CYS A 124 2.83 0.75 3.54
CA CYS A 124 4.27 0.60 3.36
C CYS A 124 5.03 1.70 4.10
N ARG A 125 6.05 1.33 4.88
CA ARG A 125 6.85 2.24 5.71
C ARG A 125 8.34 2.03 5.50
N LEU A 126 9.16 3.05 5.77
CA LEU A 126 10.61 2.88 5.81
C LEU A 126 11.04 2.08 7.06
N PRO A 127 12.04 1.19 6.96
CA PRO A 127 12.60 0.48 8.11
C PRO A 127 13.03 1.43 9.23
N GLU A 128 12.81 1.04 10.49
CA GLU A 128 13.22 1.83 11.67
C GLU A 128 14.75 2.04 11.77
N SER A 129 15.53 1.26 11.03
CA SER A 129 16.98 1.42 10.91
C SER A 129 17.38 2.68 10.13
N VAL A 130 16.53 3.16 9.22
CA VAL A 130 16.76 4.42 8.49
C VAL A 130 16.28 5.56 9.38
N ARG A 131 17.20 6.22 10.10
CA ARG A 131 16.85 7.27 11.07
C ARG A 131 17.22 8.68 10.61
N GLU A 132 18.25 8.79 9.76
CA GLU A 132 18.77 10.07 9.28
C GLU A 132 17.68 10.82 8.48
N PRO A 133 17.26 12.04 8.89
CA PRO A 133 16.17 12.76 8.22
C PRO A 133 16.43 13.03 6.73
N SER A 134 17.69 13.29 6.37
CA SER A 134 18.11 13.47 4.99
C SER A 134 17.95 12.19 4.15
N GLU A 135 18.25 11.03 4.73
CA GLU A 135 18.06 9.72 4.10
C GLU A 135 16.58 9.37 3.97
N VAL A 136 15.77 9.62 5.02
CA VAL A 136 14.32 9.46 4.99
C VAL A 136 13.70 10.29 3.86
N GLY A 137 14.06 11.58 3.78
CA GLY A 137 13.57 12.47 2.72
C GLY A 137 14.03 12.04 1.32
N TRP A 138 15.29 11.64 1.16
CA TRP A 138 15.83 11.17 -0.12
C TRP A 138 15.14 9.89 -0.61
N ARG A 139 14.99 8.88 0.26
CA ARG A 139 14.31 7.62 -0.08
C ARG A 139 12.84 7.85 -0.44
N THR A 140 12.16 8.71 0.32
CA THR A 140 10.76 9.08 0.05
C THR A 140 10.62 9.73 -1.33
N ASN A 141 11.42 10.75 -1.62
CA ASN A 141 11.41 11.44 -2.91
C ASN A 141 11.76 10.51 -4.08
N ARG A 142 12.70 9.59 -3.87
CA ARG A 142 13.07 8.59 -4.87
C ARG A 142 11.90 7.65 -5.18
N ALA A 143 11.20 7.17 -4.16
CA ALA A 143 10.02 6.32 -4.32
C ALA A 143 8.88 7.06 -5.03
N VAL A 144 8.58 8.31 -4.65
CA VAL A 144 7.59 9.17 -5.32
C VAL A 144 7.88 9.28 -6.83
N ARG A 145 9.09 9.69 -7.20
CA ARG A 145 9.49 9.85 -8.62
C ARG A 145 9.47 8.54 -9.40
N LYS A 146 9.66 7.40 -8.73
CA LYS A 146 9.55 6.08 -9.36
C LYS A 146 8.09 5.75 -9.64
N LEU A 147 7.21 5.96 -8.67
CA LEU A 147 5.78 5.72 -8.82
C LEU A 147 5.17 6.64 -9.90
N GLU A 148 5.49 7.93 -9.90
CA GLU A 148 5.00 8.86 -10.94
C GLU A 148 5.41 8.43 -12.35
N ARG A 149 6.67 8.00 -12.54
CA ARG A 149 7.17 7.48 -13.83
C ARG A 149 6.47 6.21 -14.29
N LEU A 150 5.84 5.48 -13.37
CA LEU A 150 5.07 4.27 -13.68
C LEU A 150 3.59 4.58 -13.94
N GLY A 151 3.19 5.86 -13.92
CA GLY A 151 1.82 6.32 -14.18
C GLY A 151 0.92 6.34 -12.95
N PHE A 152 1.50 6.28 -11.74
CA PHE A 152 0.75 6.44 -10.50
C PHE A 152 0.51 7.92 -10.20
N SER A 153 -0.70 8.25 -9.73
CA SER A 153 -1.06 9.58 -9.25
C SER A 153 -0.73 9.67 -7.76
N VAL A 154 0.43 10.25 -7.41
CA VAL A 154 0.91 10.31 -6.02
C VAL A 154 0.42 11.58 -5.33
N THR A 155 -0.21 11.42 -4.16
CA THR A 155 -0.62 12.53 -3.29
C THR A 155 0.11 12.41 -1.95
N THR A 156 0.76 13.47 -1.50
CA THR A 156 1.44 13.49 -0.19
C THR A 156 0.67 14.37 0.78
N GLN A 157 0.49 13.92 2.02
CA GLN A 157 -0.14 14.65 3.11
C GLN A 157 0.75 14.61 4.34
N LEU A 158 0.86 15.70 5.09
CA LEU A 158 1.47 15.67 6.43
C LEU A 158 0.43 15.22 7.46
N ALA A 159 0.90 14.69 8.58
CA ALA A 159 0.06 14.28 9.71
C ALA A 159 -0.84 15.41 10.27
N ASP A 160 -0.52 16.68 9.98
CA ASP A 160 -1.34 17.85 10.33
C ASP A 160 -2.47 18.16 9.34
N GLY A 161 -2.67 17.30 8.32
CA GLY A 161 -3.70 17.45 7.29
C GLY A 161 -3.30 18.33 6.11
N ARG A 162 -2.09 18.93 6.11
CA ARG A 162 -1.61 19.72 4.97
C ARG A 162 -1.27 18.80 3.80
N THR A 163 -1.86 19.06 2.65
CA THR A 163 -1.58 18.30 1.43
C THR A 163 -0.45 18.97 0.65
N PHE A 164 0.55 18.19 0.26
CA PHE A 164 1.60 18.60 -0.67
C PHE A 164 1.50 17.74 -1.94
N ARG A 165 1.37 18.39 -3.10
CA ARG A 165 1.70 17.74 -4.36
C ARG A 165 3.17 18.04 -4.67
N TYR A 166 3.95 16.99 -4.87
CA TYR A 166 5.28 17.15 -5.46
C TYR A 166 5.08 17.56 -6.92
N SER A 167 5.40 18.83 -7.24
CA SER A 167 5.52 19.28 -8.61
C SER A 167 6.77 18.65 -9.23
N VAL A 168 6.62 18.02 -10.39
CA VAL A 168 7.69 17.38 -11.18
C VAL A 168 8.71 18.40 -11.72
N GLN A 169 8.44 19.70 -11.62
CA GLN A 169 9.41 20.73 -11.99
C GLN A 169 10.21 21.13 -10.76
N GLY A 170 11.44 20.62 -10.70
CA GLY A 170 12.39 21.02 -9.67
C GLY A 170 12.54 22.53 -9.69
N HIS A 171 12.04 23.19 -8.64
CA HIS A 171 12.50 24.43 -8.01
C HIS A 171 11.52 24.71 -6.88
N ALA A 172 12.05 24.89 -5.66
CA ALA A 172 11.41 25.40 -4.44
C ALA A 172 10.01 24.85 -4.07
N ALA A 173 9.95 24.20 -2.90
CA ALA A 173 8.71 23.90 -2.21
C ALA A 173 7.89 25.19 -2.03
N THR A 174 6.76 25.29 -2.74
CA THR A 174 5.76 26.30 -2.45
C THR A 174 4.64 25.57 -1.72
N ALA A 175 4.53 25.82 -0.41
CA ALA A 175 3.38 25.37 0.35
C ALA A 175 2.16 26.10 -0.20
N GLU A 176 1.23 25.40 -0.84
CA GLU A 176 -0.11 25.94 -1.06
C GLU A 176 -0.77 26.02 0.32
N GLY A 177 -0.87 27.25 0.82
CA GLY A 177 -1.62 27.55 2.04
C GLY A 177 -3.09 27.17 1.88
N PRO A 178 -3.81 26.99 2.99
CA PRO A 178 -5.24 26.73 2.95
C PRO A 178 -5.94 27.86 2.20
N VAL A 179 -6.84 27.50 1.26
CA VAL A 179 -7.75 28.45 0.62
C VAL A 179 -8.73 28.93 1.70
N THR A 180 -8.32 29.94 2.47
CA THR A 180 -9.23 30.72 3.30
C THR A 180 -10.02 31.63 2.37
N GLY A 181 -11.24 31.23 2.06
CA GLY A 181 -12.24 32.10 1.46
C GLY A 181 -12.52 33.27 2.40
N TYR A 182 -11.92 34.42 2.13
CA TYR A 182 -12.33 35.68 2.76
C TYR A 182 -13.60 36.18 2.06
N ALA A 183 -14.70 36.21 2.81
CA ALA A 183 -15.92 36.89 2.42
C ALA A 183 -15.66 38.41 2.31
N HIS A 184 -16.02 38.96 1.16
CA HIS A 184 -15.98 40.38 0.84
C HIS A 184 -16.72 41.23 1.88
N THR A 185 -16.05 42.25 2.42
CA THR A 185 -16.70 43.40 3.04
C THR A 185 -17.07 44.41 1.94
N PRO A 186 -18.32 44.89 1.84
CA PRO A 186 -18.65 45.93 0.87
C PRO A 186 -18.18 47.29 1.36
N ARG A 187 -17.38 47.95 0.51
CA ARG A 187 -16.86 49.30 0.69
C ARG A 187 -17.98 50.30 0.36
N ARG A 188 -18.33 51.15 1.35
CA ARG A 188 -19.13 52.36 1.17
C ARG A 188 -18.58 53.22 0.03
N SER A 189 -19.47 53.72 -0.82
CA SER A 189 -19.20 54.85 -1.71
C SER A 189 -20.32 55.88 -1.58
N ARG A 190 -19.89 57.05 -1.07
CA ARG A 190 -20.45 58.43 -1.13
C ARG A 190 -21.87 58.65 -0.63
#